data_AF-A0A7C7UK15-F1
#
_entry.id   AF-A0A7C7UK15-F1
#
_cell.length_a   1.000
_cell.length_b   1.000
_cell.length_c   1.000
_cell.angle_alpha   90.00
_cell.angle_beta   90.00
_cell.angle_gamma   90.00
#
_symmetry.space_group_name_H-M   'P 1'
#
loop_
_entity.id
_entity.type
_entity.pdbx_description
1 polymer ?
#
loop_
_entity_poly.entity_id
_entity_poly.type
_entity_poly.pdbx_seq_one_letter_code
_entity_poly.pdbx_strand_id
1 'polypeptide(L)'
;MAHKKGQGSSRNGRDSNGQRRGMKVFGGQKVTAGSILVRQVGTQIHPGDNVGCGKDYTLFALTHGIVRYGKSRGRRLAHIDAAE
;
A
#
# COMPACT_ATOMS: atom_id res chain seq x y z
N MET A 1 -11.46 0.64 -57.21
CA MET A 1 -12.37 0.19 -56.13
C MET A 1 -11.64 -0.79 -55.24
N ALA A 2 -11.94 -0.74 -53.95
CA ALA A 2 -11.09 -1.11 -52.82
C ALA A 2 -10.65 -2.59 -52.77
N HIS A 3 -9.36 -2.81 -52.52
CA HIS A 3 -8.95 -4.00 -51.77
C HIS A 3 -8.77 -3.60 -50.30
N LYS A 4 -9.51 -4.32 -49.47
CA LYS A 4 -9.82 -4.12 -48.06
C LYS A 4 -8.61 -3.59 -47.26
N LYS A 5 -8.78 -2.44 -46.59
CA LYS A 5 -7.87 -1.99 -45.53
C LYS A 5 -7.79 -3.13 -44.50
N GLY A 6 -6.63 -3.76 -44.38
CA GLY A 6 -6.40 -4.84 -43.41
C GLY A 6 -6.71 -4.33 -42.01
N GLN A 7 -7.86 -4.72 -41.48
CA GLN A 7 -8.24 -4.38 -40.12
C GLN A 7 -7.52 -5.35 -39.19
N GLY A 8 -6.50 -4.86 -38.47
CA GLY A 8 -5.78 -5.67 -37.47
C GLY A 8 -6.70 -6.08 -36.33
N SER A 9 -6.74 -7.38 -35.99
CA SER A 9 -7.41 -7.85 -34.78
C SER A 9 -6.49 -7.63 -33.58
N SER A 10 -6.95 -6.92 -32.54
CA SER A 10 -6.20 -6.87 -31.29
C SER A 10 -6.43 -8.15 -30.49
N ARG A 11 -5.34 -8.82 -30.09
CA ARG A 11 -5.35 -9.98 -29.17
C ARG A 11 -5.18 -9.56 -27.71
N ASN A 12 -5.14 -8.25 -27.44
CA ASN A 12 -4.88 -7.68 -26.12
C ASN A 12 -6.21 -7.29 -25.46
N GLY A 13 -6.69 -8.13 -24.55
CA GLY A 13 -7.91 -7.88 -23.75
C GLY A 13 -7.92 -8.58 -22.39
N ARG A 14 -6.77 -9.13 -21.96
CA ARG A 14 -6.63 -9.80 -20.67
C ARG A 14 -6.04 -8.82 -19.67
N ASP A 15 -6.74 -8.63 -18.56
CA ASP A 15 -6.24 -7.95 -17.38
C ASP A 15 -6.61 -8.75 -16.13
N SER A 16 -5.88 -8.54 -15.05
CA SER A 16 -6.13 -9.18 -13.76
C SER A 16 -7.08 -8.35 -12.91
N ASN A 17 -7.80 -9.01 -12.00
CA ASN A 17 -8.64 -8.30 -11.04
C ASN A 17 -7.81 -7.39 -10.11
N GLY A 18 -8.40 -6.25 -9.74
CA GLY A 18 -7.82 -5.33 -8.78
C GLY A 18 -7.63 -5.98 -7.39
N GLN A 19 -6.43 -5.82 -6.81
CA GLN A 19 -6.03 -6.45 -5.55
C GLN A 19 -6.33 -5.61 -4.30
N ARG A 20 -7.05 -4.49 -4.44
CA ARG A 20 -7.42 -3.56 -3.35
C ARG A 20 -6.23 -3.13 -2.48
N ARG A 21 -5.05 -2.98 -3.08
CA ARG A 21 -3.85 -2.43 -2.43
C ARG A 21 -4.03 -0.94 -2.12
N GLY A 22 -3.15 -0.40 -1.28
CA GLY A 22 -3.14 0.99 -0.87
C GLY A 22 -3.23 1.16 0.65
N MET A 23 -3.27 2.43 1.02
CA MET A 23 -3.42 2.89 2.39
C MET A 23 -4.79 2.52 2.94
N LYS A 24 -4.83 2.07 4.20
CA LYS A 24 -6.05 1.70 4.93
C LYS A 24 -6.33 2.67 6.05
N VAL A 25 -5.27 3.18 6.68
CA VAL A 25 -5.35 4.18 7.74
C VAL A 25 -4.45 5.36 7.37
N PHE A 26 -5.02 6.56 7.41
CA PHE A 26 -4.30 7.80 7.11
C PHE A 26 -3.63 8.38 8.35
N GLY A 27 -2.71 9.33 8.17
CA GLY A 27 -2.04 9.99 9.28
C GLY A 27 -3.02 10.74 10.18
N GLY A 28 -2.77 10.73 11.49
CA GLY A 28 -3.62 11.36 12.50
C GLY A 28 -4.79 10.49 12.99
N GLN A 29 -4.99 9.29 12.42
CA GLN A 29 -6.05 8.38 12.85
C GLN A 29 -5.59 7.48 13.99
N LYS A 30 -6.52 7.18 14.92
CA LYS A 30 -6.31 6.22 16.00
C LYS A 30 -6.41 4.79 15.49
N VAL A 31 -5.51 3.92 15.92
CA VAL A 31 -5.48 2.48 15.60
C VAL A 31 -5.28 1.65 16.84
N THR A 32 -5.74 0.41 16.78
CA THR A 32 -5.45 -0.63 17.79
C THR A 32 -4.23 -1.44 17.36
N ALA A 33 -3.63 -2.17 18.30
CA ALA A 33 -2.63 -3.16 17.96
C ALA A 33 -3.21 -4.19 16.96
N GLY A 34 -2.42 -4.58 15.97
CA GLY A 34 -2.81 -5.48 14.88
C GLY A 34 -3.55 -4.84 13.71
N SER A 35 -3.93 -3.56 13.78
CA SER A 35 -4.60 -2.89 12.65
C SER A 35 -3.71 -2.82 11.41
N ILE A 36 -4.26 -3.08 10.23
CA ILE A 36 -3.55 -2.94 8.95
C ILE A 36 -3.48 -1.46 8.57
N LEU A 37 -2.27 -0.96 8.32
CA LEU A 37 -2.02 0.42 7.93
C LEU A 37 -1.99 0.58 6.41
N VAL A 38 -1.24 -0.28 5.71
CA VAL A 38 -1.00 -0.20 4.27
C VAL A 38 -0.84 -1.60 3.69
N ARG A 39 -1.58 -1.91 2.61
CA ARG A 39 -1.35 -3.12 1.80
C ARG A 39 -0.60 -2.72 0.54
N GLN A 40 0.60 -3.22 0.34
CA GLN A 40 1.47 -2.80 -0.77
C GLN A 40 2.15 -4.02 -1.40
N VAL A 41 2.86 -3.81 -2.50
CA VAL A 41 3.81 -4.80 -3.04
C VAL A 41 5.15 -4.14 -3.17
N GLY A 42 6.15 -4.77 -2.55
CA GLY A 42 7.37 -4.11 -2.17
C GLY A 42 7.14 -3.05 -1.09
N THR A 43 8.23 -2.62 -0.44
CA THR A 43 8.21 -1.59 0.58
C THR A 43 8.32 -0.20 -0.03
N GLN A 44 7.20 0.36 -0.51
CA GLN A 44 7.13 1.79 -0.84
C GLN A 44 7.14 2.65 0.43
N ILE A 45 6.37 2.20 1.43
CA ILE A 45 6.43 2.71 2.80
C ILE A 45 7.11 1.64 3.65
N HIS A 46 8.06 2.07 4.47
CA HIS A 46 8.85 1.19 5.34
C HIS A 46 8.27 1.22 6.75
N PRO A 47 8.43 0.12 7.51
CA PRO A 47 8.10 0.13 8.93
C PRO A 47 9.03 1.12 9.67
N GLY A 48 8.43 1.98 10.48
CA GLY A 48 9.09 2.80 11.48
C GLY A 48 8.76 2.28 12.88
N ASP A 49 8.68 3.18 13.85
CA ASP A 49 8.45 2.83 15.25
C ASP A 49 7.04 2.25 15.45
N ASN A 50 6.95 1.17 16.22
CA ASN A 50 5.70 0.46 16.53
C ASN A 50 4.92 -0.07 15.32
N VAL A 51 5.58 -0.27 14.18
CA VAL A 51 4.97 -0.81 12.96
C VAL A 51 5.72 -2.08 12.52
N GLY A 52 4.98 -3.15 12.30
CA GLY A 52 5.48 -4.40 11.75
C GLY A 52 5.30 -4.49 10.23
N CYS A 53 6.10 -5.32 9.58
CA CYS A 53 5.97 -5.64 8.15
C CYS A 53 5.71 -7.14 7.98
N GLY A 54 4.60 -7.47 7.32
CA GLY A 54 4.26 -8.85 6.97
C GLY A 54 5.12 -9.40 5.82
N LYS A 55 5.02 -10.72 5.59
CA LYS A 55 5.68 -11.41 4.46
C LYS A 55 5.23 -10.87 3.10
N ASP A 56 3.99 -10.40 3.01
CA ASP A 56 3.40 -9.79 1.80
C ASP A 56 3.67 -8.28 1.69
N TYR A 57 4.59 -7.74 2.50
CA TYR A 57 4.92 -6.33 2.61
C TYR A 57 3.81 -5.43 3.21
N THR A 58 2.72 -6.02 3.72
CA THR A 58 1.67 -5.27 4.42
C THR A 58 2.22 -4.71 5.73
N LEU A 59 1.97 -3.42 5.99
CA LEU A 59 2.32 -2.77 7.25
C LEU A 59 1.16 -2.85 8.24
N PHE A 60 1.46 -3.18 9.49
CA PHE A 60 0.47 -3.30 10.57
C PHE A 60 0.98 -2.70 11.89
N ALA A 61 0.04 -2.31 12.74
CA ALA A 61 0.30 -1.72 14.04
C ALA A 61 0.78 -2.78 15.04
N LEU A 62 1.87 -2.51 15.76
CA LEU A 62 2.30 -3.34 16.91
C LEU A 62 1.66 -2.88 18.22
N THR A 63 1.36 -1.58 18.33
CA THR A 63 0.74 -0.97 19.51
C THR A 63 -0.49 -0.15 19.12
N HIS A 64 -1.30 0.22 20.11
CA HIS A 64 -2.37 1.20 19.91
C HIS A 64 -1.80 2.62 19.95
N GLY A 65 -2.42 3.54 19.22
CA GLY A 65 -1.93 4.91 19.15
C GLY A 65 -2.41 5.65 17.91
N ILE A 66 -1.69 6.71 17.56
CA ILE A 66 -1.99 7.56 16.40
C ILE A 66 -0.97 7.29 15.29
N VAL A 67 -1.46 7.09 14.07
CA VAL A 67 -0.60 6.83 12.91
C VAL A 67 0.08 8.11 12.43
N ARG A 68 1.40 8.06 12.24
CA ARG A 68 2.19 9.15 11.68
C ARG A 68 3.04 8.65 10.51
N TYR A 69 2.92 9.30 9.36
CA TYR A 69 3.76 9.02 8.20
C TYR A 69 4.86 10.08 8.09
N GLY A 70 6.08 9.64 7.82
CA GLY A 70 7.25 10.49 7.73
C GLY A 70 8.17 10.13 6.58
N LYS A 71 9.25 10.90 6.43
CA LYS A 71 10.36 10.57 5.53
C LYS A 71 11.65 10.59 6.31
N SER A 72 12.50 9.59 6.11
CA SER A 72 13.85 9.54 6.66
C SER A 72 14.80 8.89 5.67
N ARG A 73 15.99 9.46 5.49
CA ARG A 73 17.03 8.97 4.57
C ARG A 73 16.48 8.63 3.16
N GLY A 74 15.60 9.48 2.63
CA GLY A 74 14.98 9.31 1.31
C GLY A 74 13.85 8.26 1.23
N ARG A 75 13.54 7.56 2.33
CA ARG A 75 12.46 6.57 2.40
C ARG A 75 11.24 7.14 3.11
N ARG A 76 10.04 6.69 2.72
CA ARG A 76 8.80 6.96 3.46
C ARG A 76 8.65 5.91 4.57
N LEU A 77 8.28 6.34 5.77
CA LEU A 77 8.09 5.47 6.92
C LEU A 77 6.70 5.66 7.53
N ALA A 78 6.18 4.60 8.14
CA ALA A 78 4.99 4.63 8.98
C ALA A 78 5.39 4.39 10.43
N HIS A 79 4.96 5.28 11.32
CA HIS A 79 5.16 5.20 12.76
C HIS A 79 3.80 5.18 13.46
N ILE A 80 3.74 4.61 14.66
CA ILE A 80 2.62 4.79 15.57
C ILE A 80 3.15 5.48 16.82
N ASP A 81 2.64 6.68 17.04
CA ASP A 81 2.87 7.43 18.28
C ASP A 81 1.92 6.81 19.33
N ALA A 82 2.49 6.10 20.30
CA ALA A 82 1.72 5.41 21.32
C ALA A 82 0.92 6.42 22.15
N ALA A 83 -0.37 6.16 22.32
CA ALA A 83 -1.17 6.88 23.29
C ALA A 83 -1.08 6.12 24.61
N GLU A 84 -0.82 6.84 25.71
CA GLU A 84 -0.95 6.29 27.07
C GLU A 84 -2.40 5.84 27.36
#